data_AF-A0AA50T3J8-F1
#
_entry.id   AF-A0AA50T3J8-F1
#
_cell.length_a   1.000
_cell.length_b   1.000
_cell.length_c   1.000
_cell.angle_alpha   90.00
_cell.angle_beta   90.00
_cell.angle_gamma   90.00
#
_symmetry.space_group_name_H-M   'P 1'
#
loop_
_entity.id
_entity.type
_entity.pdbx_description
1 polymer ?
#
loop_
_entity_poly.entity_id
_entity_poly.type
_entity_poly.pdbx_seq_one_letter_code
_entity_poly.pdbx_strand_id
1 'polypeptide(L)'
;LYKGTLKVLLVLLHDFPEFLCDYHYGFCDEIPPNCIQMRNLILSAFPRNMRLPDPFTPNLKVDLLAEIALPPRAIINYATIIPASQFKK
;
A
#
# COMPACT_ATOMS: atom_id res chain seq x y z
N LEU A 1 -18.46 -15.02 -2.95
CA LEU A 1 -17.28 -14.37 -3.57
C LEU A 1 -16.49 -13.52 -2.57
N TYR A 2 -17.05 -12.43 -2.03
CA TYR A 2 -16.38 -11.50 -1.09
C TYR A 2 -15.54 -12.15 0.03
N LYS A 3 -16.14 -13.05 0.84
CA LYS A 3 -15.42 -13.76 1.91
C LYS A 3 -14.25 -14.60 1.39
N GLY A 4 -14.36 -15.15 0.18
CA GLY A 4 -13.26 -15.86 -0.48
C GLY A 4 -12.13 -14.91 -0.83
N THR A 5 -12.46 -13.76 -1.44
CA THR A 5 -11.48 -12.71 -1.76
C THR A 5 -10.75 -12.21 -0.52
N LEU A 6 -11.45 -11.99 0.60
CA LEU A 6 -10.81 -11.62 1.87
C LEU A 6 -9.83 -12.69 2.36
N LYS A 7 -10.17 -13.98 2.26
CA LYS A 7 -9.27 -15.07 2.66
C LYS A 7 -8.02 -15.08 1.79
N VAL A 8 -8.16 -14.86 0.48
CA VAL A 8 -7.00 -14.76 -0.43
C VAL A 8 -6.13 -13.56 -0.08
N LEU A 9 -6.73 -12.38 0.14
CA LEU A 9 -5.98 -11.19 0.56
C LEU A 9 -5.26 -11.38 1.90
N LEU A 10 -5.86 -12.09 2.86
CA LEU A 10 -5.22 -12.43 4.13
C LEU A 10 -4.02 -13.36 3.95
N VAL A 11 -4.13 -14.38 3.09
CA VAL A 11 -3.00 -15.26 2.75
C VAL A 11 -1.88 -14.45 2.08
N LEU A 12 -2.22 -13.58 1.12
CA LEU A 12 -1.23 -12.72 0.48
C LEU A 12 -0.57 -11.75 1.47
N LEU A 13 -1.33 -11.15 2.38
CA LEU A 13 -0.80 -10.24 3.39
C LEU A 13 0.17 -10.96 4.34
N HIS A 14 -0.13 -12.19 4.72
CA HIS A 14 0.72 -12.97 5.63
C HIS A 14 1.98 -13.52 4.93
N ASP A 15 1.82 -14.15 3.77
CA ASP A 15 2.89 -14.92 3.12
C ASP A 15 3.70 -14.08 2.12
N PHE A 16 3.08 -13.06 1.51
CA PHE A 16 3.63 -12.25 0.41
C PHE A 16 3.31 -10.74 0.56
N PRO A 17 3.56 -10.10 1.72
CA PRO A 17 3.19 -8.69 1.92
C PRO A 17 3.86 -7.74 0.93
N GLU A 18 5.08 -8.05 0.48
CA GLU A 18 5.79 -7.22 -0.52
C GLU A 18 5.04 -7.15 -1.85
N PHE A 19 4.33 -8.22 -2.26
CA PHE A 19 3.52 -8.21 -3.47
C PHE A 19 2.34 -7.25 -3.35
N LEU A 20 1.61 -7.30 -2.22
CA LEU A 20 0.52 -6.32 -1.99
C LEU A 20 1.06 -4.90 -1.88
N CYS A 21 2.23 -4.72 -1.26
CA CYS A 21 2.91 -3.43 -1.13
C CYS A 21 3.29 -2.85 -2.50
N ASP A 22 3.92 -3.63 -3.38
CA ASP A 22 4.38 -3.16 -4.69
C ASP A 22 3.21 -2.78 -5.62
N TYR A 23 2.09 -3.50 -5.54
CA TYR A 23 0.90 -3.31 -6.41
C TYR A 23 -0.26 -2.56 -5.74
N HIS A 24 -0.06 -1.98 -4.56
CA HIS A 24 -1.14 -1.36 -3.77
C HIS A 24 -1.95 -0.32 -4.55
N TYR A 25 -1.28 0.49 -5.38
CA TYR A 25 -1.92 1.55 -6.16
C TYR A 25 -2.96 0.98 -7.12
N GLY A 26 -2.58 -0.01 -7.94
CA GLY A 26 -3.49 -0.62 -8.91
C GLY A 26 -4.67 -1.32 -8.23
N PHE A 27 -4.44 -2.03 -7.12
CA PHE A 27 -5.55 -2.63 -6.38
C PHE A 27 -6.50 -1.57 -5.78
N CYS A 28 -5.95 -0.49 -5.22
CA CYS A 28 -6.76 0.56 -4.62
C CYS A 28 -7.50 1.43 -5.63
N ASP A 29 -7.05 1.48 -6.88
CA ASP A 29 -7.75 2.16 -7.99
C ASP A 29 -8.99 1.36 -8.44
N GLU A 30 -8.86 0.04 -8.50
CA GLU A 30 -9.97 -0.86 -8.90
C GLU A 30 -10.95 -1.17 -7.76
N ILE A 31 -10.51 -1.14 -6.49
CA ILE A 31 -11.35 -1.44 -5.33
C ILE A 31 -12.09 -0.17 -4.87
N PRO A 32 -13.45 -0.16 -4.87
CA PRO A 32 -14.23 0.99 -4.45
C PRO A 32 -13.87 1.52 -3.06
N PRO A 33 -13.93 2.85 -2.83
CA PRO A 33 -13.55 3.45 -1.55
C PRO A 33 -14.34 2.94 -0.33
N ASN A 34 -15.58 2.48 -0.53
CA ASN A 34 -16.42 1.93 0.54
C ASN A 34 -16.04 0.49 0.93
N CYS A 35 -15.19 -0.20 0.17
CA CYS A 35 -14.67 -1.53 0.50
C CYS A 35 -13.51 -1.46 1.52
N ILE A 36 -13.76 -0.83 2.66
CA ILE A 36 -12.77 -0.47 3.69
C ILE A 36 -11.90 -1.66 4.09
N GLN A 37 -12.51 -2.80 4.40
CA GLN A 37 -11.78 -3.98 4.87
C GLN A 37 -10.79 -4.51 3.82
N MET A 38 -11.18 -4.53 2.54
CA MET A 38 -10.29 -5.01 1.47
C MET A 38 -9.12 -4.04 1.26
N ARG A 39 -9.41 -2.74 1.21
CA ARG A 39 -8.36 -1.71 1.08
C ARG A 39 -7.40 -1.73 2.26
N ASN A 40 -7.90 -1.92 3.48
CA ASN A 40 -7.05 -2.03 4.68
C ASN A 40 -6.12 -3.24 4.61
N LEU A 41 -6.57 -4.40 4.12
CA LEU A 41 -5.67 -5.56 3.98
C LEU A 41 -4.52 -5.29 3.02
N ILE A 42 -4.76 -4.55 1.94
CA ILE A 42 -3.72 -4.17 0.97
C ILE A 42 -2.79 -3.10 1.57
N LEU A 43 -3.35 -2.03 2.11
CA LEU A 43 -2.60 -0.88 2.62
C LEU A 43 -1.88 -1.15 3.96
N SER A 44 -2.22 -2.24 4.66
CA SER A 44 -1.47 -2.70 5.84
C SER A 44 -0.25 -3.55 5.48
N ALA A 45 -0.03 -3.86 4.20
CA ALA A 45 1.13 -4.62 3.77
C ALA A 45 2.40 -3.75 3.75
N PHE A 46 3.47 -4.23 4.37
CA PHE A 46 4.77 -3.57 4.41
C PHE A 46 5.90 -4.60 4.30
N PRO A 47 7.13 -4.21 3.90
CA PRO A 47 8.24 -5.14 3.75
C PRO A 47 8.58 -5.89 5.05
N ARG A 48 8.82 -7.20 4.98
CA ARG A 48 9.07 -8.04 6.19
C ARG A 48 10.29 -7.62 7.03
N ASN A 49 11.26 -6.96 6.41
CA ASN A 49 12.46 -6.46 7.09
C ASN A 49 12.25 -5.08 7.75
N MET A 50 11.11 -4.43 7.53
CA MET A 50 10.77 -3.16 8.17
C MET A 50 10.24 -3.41 9.59
N ARG A 51 10.68 -2.59 10.54
CA ARG A 51 10.17 -2.59 11.92
C ARG A 51 9.42 -1.29 12.15
N LEU A 52 8.09 -1.39 12.26
CA LEU A 52 7.26 -0.24 12.55
C LEU A 52 7.38 0.13 14.04
N PRO A 53 7.61 1.41 14.38
CA PRO A 53 7.50 1.85 15.77
C PRO A 53 6.05 1.72 16.25
N ASP A 54 5.86 1.47 17.54
CA ASP A 54 4.52 1.50 18.12
C ASP A 54 3.96 2.93 18.03
N PRO A 55 2.82 3.15 17.34
CA PRO A 55 2.22 4.47 17.18
C PRO A 55 1.81 5.14 18.50
N PHE A 56 1.67 4.37 19.59
CA PHE A 56 1.33 4.88 20.91
C PHE A 56 2.55 5.16 21.80
N THR A 57 3.77 5.00 21.27
CA THR A 57 4.99 5.34 22.00
C THR A 57 5.00 6.83 22.34
N PRO A 58 5.03 7.23 23.63
CA PRO A 58 5.08 8.63 24.01
C PRO A 58 6.33 9.31 23.45
N ASN A 59 6.18 10.53 22.93
CA ASN A 59 7.27 11.31 22.35
C ASN A 59 7.99 10.63 21.17
N LEU A 60 7.30 9.76 20.41
CA LEU A 60 7.83 9.22 19.15
C LEU A 60 8.19 10.37 18.18
N LYS A 61 9.45 10.42 17.77
CA LYS A 61 9.97 11.43 16.84
C LYS A 61 10.01 10.85 15.42
N VAL A 62 8.91 11.04 14.69
CA VAL A 62 8.73 10.50 13.32
C VAL A 62 9.77 11.06 12.36
N ASP A 63 10.18 12.32 12.55
CA ASP A 63 11.20 13.03 11.77
C ASP A 63 12.61 12.43 11.89
N LEU A 64 12.86 11.60 12.90
CA LEU A 64 14.14 10.91 13.11
C LEU A 64 14.17 9.49 12.54
N LEU A 65 13.05 8.97 12.04
CA LEU A 65 13.00 7.64 11.43
C LEU A 65 13.72 7.70 10.08
N ALA A 66 14.71 6.84 9.87
CA ALA A 66 15.51 6.85 8.63
C ALA A 66 14.64 6.58 7.38
N GLU A 67 13.57 5.82 7.57
CA GLU A 67 12.67 5.37 6.51
C GLU A 67 11.86 6.50 5.88
N ILE A 68 11.68 7.65 6.54
CA ILE A 68 10.89 8.77 5.99
C ILE A 68 11.54 9.39 4.74
N ALA A 69 12.87 9.27 4.62
CA ALA A 69 13.62 9.78 3.49
C ALA A 69 13.60 8.82 2.28
N LEU A 70 13.05 7.62 2.46
CA LEU A 70 12.99 6.60 1.43
C LEU A 70 11.65 6.67 0.69
N PRO A 71 11.65 6.66 -0.65
CA PRO A 71 10.40 6.57 -1.40
C PRO A 71 9.74 5.20 -1.17
N PRO A 72 8.40 5.12 -1.21
CA PRO A 72 7.72 3.84 -1.13
C PRO A 72 8.03 2.97 -2.35
N ARG A 73 7.95 1.65 -2.17
CA ARG A 73 7.95 0.72 -3.30
C ARG A 73 6.60 0.79 -3.98
N ALA A 74 6.59 1.02 -5.30
CA ALA A 74 5.36 1.05 -6.07
C ALA A 74 5.64 0.72 -7.54
N ILE A 75 4.84 -0.17 -8.11
CA ILE A 75 4.82 -0.46 -9.54
C ILE A 75 3.65 0.32 -10.13
N ILE A 76 3.93 1.56 -10.55
CA ILE A 76 2.94 2.48 -11.13
C ILE A 76 3.42 2.93 -12.51
N ASN A 77 2.61 2.70 -13.54
CA ASN A 77 2.87 3.21 -14.86
C ASN A 77 2.16 4.56 -15.05
N TYR A 78 2.79 5.64 -14.62
CA TYR A 78 2.21 6.98 -14.75
C TYR A 78 1.94 7.39 -16.21
N ALA A 79 2.72 6.86 -17.17
CA ALA A 79 2.56 7.19 -18.58
C ALA A 79 1.22 6.74 -19.16
N THR A 80 0.61 5.67 -18.60
CA THR A 80 -0.72 5.22 -19.03
C THR A 80 -1.86 5.99 -18.36
N ILE A 81 -1.62 6.55 -17.16
CA ILE A 81 -2.65 7.24 -16.35
C ILE A 81 -2.73 8.73 -16.73
N ILE A 82 -1.59 9.36 -17.00
CA ILE A 82 -1.50 10.78 -17.34
C ILE A 82 -0.96 10.91 -18.77
N PRO A 83 -1.80 10.72 -19.80
CA PRO A 83 -1.37 10.90 -21.17
C PRO A 83 -1.01 12.38 -21.41
N ALA A 84 0.20 12.61 -21.93
CA ALA A 84 0.74 13.95 -22.20
C ALA A 84 -0.13 14.80 -23.15
N SER A 85 -1.05 14.17 -23.88
CA SER A 85 -2.00 14.84 -24.78
C SER A 85 -3.16 15.54 -24.05
N GLN A 86 -3.49 15.13 -22.81
CA GLN A 86 -4.64 15.67 -22.07
C GLN A 86 -4.30 16.82 -21.12
N PHE A 87 -3.06 16.88 -20.61
CA PHE A 87 -2.57 17.96 -19.77
C PHE A 87 -1.54 18.79 -20.55
N LYS A 88 -1.99 19.63 -21.48
CA LYS A 88 -1.14 20.71 -22.02
C LYS A 88 -0.88 21.73 -20.91
N LYS A 89 0.40 22.14 -20.77
CA LYS A 89 0.88 23.18 -19.84
C LYS A 89 0.02 24.44 -19.86
#